data_AF-A0A7K1LCI8-F1
#
_entry.id   AF-A0A7K1LCI8-F1
#
_cell.length_a   1.000
_cell.length_b   1.000
_cell.length_c   1.000
_cell.angle_alpha   90.00
_cell.angle_beta   90.00
_cell.angle_gamma   90.00
#
_symmetry.space_group_name_H-M   'P 1'
#
loop_
_entity.id
_entity.type
_entity.pdbx_description
1 polymer ?
#
loop_
_entity_poly.entity_id
_entity_poly.type
_entity_poly.pdbx_seq_one_letter_code
_entity_poly.pdbx_strand_id
1 'polypeptide(L)'
;MFPITFGLLWLAVLGTAFYLIRRRIAAGGGRPGPGGWRGFGPPAAAHEADPMRKAQSILAERFARGEIDEDEYLMRMSALRNGG
;
A
#
# COMPACT_ATOMS: atom_id res chain seq x y z
N MET A 1 20.54 -30.68 3.54
CA MET A 1 19.63 -30.27 2.44
C MET A 1 18.37 -29.52 2.91
N PHE A 2 18.11 -29.37 4.21
CA PHE A 2 16.81 -28.91 4.75
C PHE A 2 16.60 -27.39 4.91
N PRO A 3 17.60 -26.52 5.17
CA PRO A 3 17.34 -25.08 5.38
C PRO A 3 17.33 -24.26 4.08
N ILE A 4 17.93 -24.79 3.02
CA ILE A 4 18.11 -24.06 1.75
C ILE A 4 16.77 -23.94 1.03
N THR A 5 15.95 -25.00 1.01
CA THR A 5 14.61 -24.95 0.40
C THR A 5 13.68 -24.01 1.14
N PHE A 6 13.78 -23.91 2.47
CA PHE A 6 13.02 -22.96 3.27
C PHE A 6 13.43 -21.51 2.95
N GLY A 7 14.73 -21.23 2.86
CA GLY A 7 15.23 -19.92 2.44
C GLY A 7 14.84 -19.56 0.99
N LEU A 8 14.95 -20.52 0.07
CA LEU A 8 14.56 -20.34 -1.33
C LEU A 8 13.05 -20.13 -1.48
N LEU A 9 12.24 -20.82 -0.69
CA LEU A 9 10.78 -20.65 -0.67
C LEU A 9 10.42 -19.24 -0.19
N TRP A 10 11.05 -18.77 0.90
CA TRP A 10 10.86 -17.40 1.36
C TRP A 10 11.33 -16.36 0.36
N LEU A 11 12.46 -16.57 -0.31
CA LEU A 11 12.93 -15.68 -1.39
C LEU A 11 11.97 -15.67 -2.57
N ALA A 12 11.42 -16.81 -2.97
CA ALA A 12 10.43 -16.90 -4.03
C ALA A 12 9.13 -16.18 -3.65
N VAL A 13 8.65 -16.35 -2.41
CA VAL A 13 7.45 -15.69 -1.88
C VAL A 13 7.64 -14.18 -1.80
N LEU A 14 8.73 -13.72 -1.16
CA LEU A 14 9.07 -12.29 -1.05
C LEU A 14 9.29 -11.66 -2.42
N GLY A 15 10.03 -12.34 -3.31
CA GLY A 15 10.28 -11.87 -4.67
C GLY A 15 9.00 -11.76 -5.48
N THR A 16 8.10 -12.75 -5.38
CA THR A 16 6.81 -12.75 -6.08
C THR A 16 5.88 -11.66 -5.53
N ALA A 17 5.78 -11.53 -4.20
CA ALA A 17 4.99 -10.49 -3.56
C ALA A 17 5.50 -9.10 -3.97
N PHE A 18 6.81 -8.86 -3.90
CA PHE A 18 7.43 -7.61 -4.32
C PHE A 18 7.23 -7.34 -5.80
N TYR A 19 7.37 -8.36 -6.66
CA TYR A 19 7.11 -8.26 -8.09
C TYR A 19 5.66 -7.91 -8.39
N LEU A 20 4.69 -8.51 -7.68
CA LEU A 20 3.27 -8.21 -7.87
C LEU A 20 2.90 -6.80 -7.37
N ILE A 21 3.47 -6.36 -6.24
CA ILE A 21 3.32 -5.00 -5.73
C ILE A 21 3.89 -4.00 -6.74
N ARG A 22 5.12 -4.22 -7.20
CA ARG A 22 5.77 -3.38 -8.22
C ARG A 22 5.02 -3.39 -9.54
N ARG A 23 4.50 -4.55 -9.95
CA ARG A 23 3.67 -4.70 -11.16
C ARG A 23 2.34 -3.97 -11.02
N ARG A 24 1.70 -3.96 -9.85
CA ARG A 24 0.47 -3.20 -9.58
C ARG A 24 0.73 -1.69 -9.60
N ILE A 25 1.84 -1.23 -9.04
CA ILE A 25 2.27 0.18 -9.07
C ILE A 25 2.63 0.59 -10.52
N ALA A 26 3.37 -0.24 -11.24
CA ALA A 26 3.71 0.00 -12.64
C ALA A 26 2.48 -0.09 -13.58
N ALA A 27 1.52 -0.97 -13.28
CA ALA A 27 0.27 -1.07 -14.03
C ALA A 27 -0.73 0.07 -13.73
N GLY A 28 -0.57 0.78 -12.60
CA GLY A 28 -1.29 2.02 -12.30
C GLY A 28 -0.74 3.25 -13.04
N GLY A 29 0.37 3.10 -13.76
CA GLY A 29 1.05 4.16 -14.51
C GLY A 29 1.16 3.83 -16.00
N GLY A 30 0.04 3.94 -16.72
CA GLY A 30 0.06 4.22 -18.16
C GLY A 30 0.07 3.02 -19.09
N ARG A 31 -0.93 3.01 -19.98
CA ARG A 31 -0.82 2.52 -21.37
C ARG A 31 0.60 2.80 -21.90
N PRO A 32 1.25 1.86 -22.60
CA PRO A 32 2.50 2.14 -23.30
C PRO A 32 2.18 3.01 -24.52
N GLY A 33 2.02 4.31 -24.28
CA GLY A 33 2.02 5.36 -25.29
C GLY A 33 3.46 5.82 -25.50
N PRO A 34 3.99 5.82 -26.72
CA PRO A 34 5.36 6.23 -26.97
C PRO A 34 5.45 7.76 -26.88
N GLY A 35 5.93 8.25 -25.74
CA GLY A 35 6.28 9.67 -25.56
C GLY A 35 5.60 10.31 -24.35
N GLY A 36 6.35 10.47 -23.26
CA GLY A 36 5.86 11.26 -22.13
C GLY A 36 6.68 11.11 -20.87
N TRP A 37 7.91 11.63 -20.87
CA TRP A 37 8.51 12.10 -19.62
C TRP A 37 7.66 13.26 -19.08
N ARG A 38 6.74 12.96 -18.16
CA ARG A 38 6.10 13.87 -17.21
C ARG A 38 5.76 13.00 -16.00
N GLY A 39 6.22 13.25 -14.78
CA GLY A 39 6.86 14.40 -14.20
C GLY A 39 6.59 14.25 -12.70
N PHE A 40 7.57 14.56 -11.89
CA PHE A 40 7.37 14.82 -10.47
C PHE A 40 6.32 15.93 -10.34
N GLY A 41 5.08 15.55 -10.02
CA GLY A 41 3.98 16.47 -9.76
C GLY A 41 3.41 16.13 -8.39
N PRO A 42 3.36 17.06 -7.43
CA PRO A 42 2.65 16.83 -6.19
C PRO A 42 1.17 16.57 -6.54
N PRO A 43 0.45 15.70 -5.81
CA PRO A 43 -0.97 15.50 -6.06
C PRO A 43 -1.76 16.72 -5.57
N ALA A 44 -1.71 17.81 -6.33
CA ALA A 44 -2.49 19.03 -6.09
C ALA A 44 -3.98 18.85 -6.45
N ALA A 45 -4.39 17.66 -6.91
CA ALA A 45 -5.80 17.29 -7.11
C ALA A 45 -6.27 16.18 -6.13
N ALA A 46 -5.46 15.81 -5.12
CA ALA A 46 -5.86 14.83 -4.09
C ALA A 46 -6.24 15.49 -2.76
N HIS A 47 -6.30 16.82 -2.67
CA HIS A 47 -6.79 17.48 -1.46
C HIS A 47 -8.31 17.33 -1.27
N GLU A 48 -9.04 16.87 -2.29
CA GLU A 48 -10.41 16.34 -2.21
C GLU A 48 -10.43 14.79 -2.27
N ALA A 49 -9.31 14.11 -2.06
CA ALA A 49 -9.31 12.67 -1.89
C ALA A 49 -9.98 12.34 -0.57
N ASP A 50 -11.30 12.13 -0.66
CA ASP A 50 -12.18 11.38 0.22
C ASP A 50 -11.79 11.47 1.71
N PRO A 51 -12.54 12.20 2.57
CA PRO A 51 -12.22 12.30 3.99
C PRO A 51 -11.96 10.94 4.66
N MET A 52 -12.51 9.85 4.10
CA MET A 52 -12.21 8.49 4.50
C MET A 52 -10.75 8.06 4.30
N ARG A 53 -10.13 8.40 3.16
CA ARG A 53 -8.71 8.11 2.87
C ARG A 53 -7.79 8.82 3.86
N LYS A 54 -8.13 10.06 4.20
CA LYS A 54 -7.38 10.85 5.20
C LYS A 54 -7.52 10.26 6.60
N ALA A 55 -8.72 9.80 6.96
CA ALA A 55 -8.92 9.11 8.24
C ALA A 55 -8.12 7.79 8.32
N GLN A 56 -8.11 7.00 7.24
CA GLN A 56 -7.32 5.76 7.16
C GLN A 56 -5.81 6.01 7.29
N SER A 57 -5.28 7.07 6.65
CA SER A 57 -3.85 7.38 6.72
C SER A 57 -3.41 7.77 8.14
N ILE A 58 -4.23 8.54 8.87
CA ILE A 58 -3.96 8.90 10.26
C ILE A 58 -3.95 7.64 11.15
N LEU A 59 -4.88 6.71 10.90
CA LEU A 59 -4.97 5.46 11.64
C LEU A 59 -3.72 4.59 11.45
N ALA A 60 -3.29 4.43 10.19
CA ALA A 60 -2.10 3.66 9.85
C ALA A 60 -0.82 4.26 10.45
N GLU A 61 -0.71 5.59 10.46
CA GLU A 61 0.44 6.28 11.05
C GLU A 61 0.52 6.05 12.56
N ARG A 62 -0.62 6.08 13.28
CA ARG A 62 -0.69 5.81 14.72
C ARG A 62 -0.31 4.37 15.06
N PHE A 63 -0.76 3.42 14.26
CA PHE A 63 -0.37 2.01 14.42
C PHE A 63 1.14 1.82 14.21
N ALA A 64 1.70 2.45 13.18
CA ALA A 64 3.14 2.38 12.90
C ALA A 64 4.01 3.00 14.01
N ARG A 65 3.49 4.02 14.72
CA ARG A 65 4.15 4.62 15.89
C ARG A 65 3.96 3.82 17.18
N GLY A 66 3.08 2.81 17.19
CA GLY A 66 2.71 2.05 18.38
C GLY A 66 1.82 2.84 19.35
N GLU A 67 1.15 3.90 18.89
CA GLU A 67 0.21 4.68 19.72
C GLU A 67 -1.15 3.96 19.89
N ILE A 68 -1.44 2.99 19.02
CA ILE A 68 -2.65 2.15 19.06
C ILE A 68 -2.27 0.69 18.82
N ASP A 69 -3.04 -0.21 19.42
CA ASP A 69 -2.83 -1.65 19.27
C ASP A 69 -3.51 -2.21 18.02
N GLU A 70 -3.21 -3.46 17.66
CA GLU A 70 -3.74 -4.11 16.45
C GLU A 70 -5.27 -4.22 16.47
N ASP A 71 -5.86 -4.67 17.58
CA ASP A 71 -7.31 -4.79 17.75
C ASP A 71 -8.00 -3.44 17.57
N GLU A 72 -7.37 -2.38 18.08
CA GLU A 72 -7.86 -1.01 18.02
C GLU A 72 -7.86 -0.48 16.58
N TYR A 73 -6.78 -0.73 15.84
CA TYR A 73 -6.64 -0.39 14.43
C TYR A 73 -7.69 -1.10 13.58
N LEU A 74 -7.88 -2.41 13.77
CA LEU A 74 -8.86 -3.19 13.02
C LEU A 74 -10.30 -2.73 13.29
N MET A 75 -10.64 -2.45 14.56
CA MET A 75 -11.96 -1.93 14.92
C MET A 75 -12.24 -0.60 14.22
N ARG A 76 -11.31 0.36 14.28
CA ARG A 76 -11.48 1.69 13.66
C ARG A 76 -11.43 1.65 12.13
N MET A 77 -10.62 0.78 11.54
CA MET A 77 -10.59 0.57 10.09
C MET A 77 -11.93 0.01 9.58
N SER A 78 -12.53 -0.92 10.33
CA SER A 78 -13.85 -1.47 10.00
C SER A 78 -14.96 -0.42 10.10
N ALA A 79 -14.92 0.44 11.13
CA ALA A 79 -15.87 1.54 11.29
C ALA A 79 -15.79 2.55 10.14
N LEU A 80 -14.58 2.92 9.70
CA LEU A 80 -14.38 3.80 8.55
C LEU A 80 -14.84 3.16 7.23
N ARG A 81 -14.79 1.83 7.12
CA ARG A 81 -15.27 1.12 5.92
C ARG A 81 -16.80 0.99 5.89
N ASN A 82 -17.44 0.86 7.06
CA ASN A 82 -18.88 0.67 7.19
C ASN A 82 -19.67 1.99 7.29
N GLY A 83 -19.04 3.09 7.71
CA GLY A 83 -19.67 4.41 7.89
C GLY A 83 -19.51 5.38 6.70
N GLY A 84 -19.06 4.87 5.55
CA GLY A 84 -18.91 5.63 4.29
C GLY A 84 -20.09 5.50 3.36
#